data_AF-A0A535Z022-F1
#
_entry.id   AF-A0A535Z022-F1
#
_cell.length_a   1.000
_cell.length_b   1.000
_cell.length_c   1.000
_cell.angle_alpha   90.00
_cell.angle_beta   90.00
_cell.angle_gamma   90.00
#
_symmetry.space_group_name_H-M   'P 1'
#
loop_
_entity.id
_entity.type
_entity.pdbx_description
1 polymer ?
#
loop_
_entity_poly.entity_id
_entity_poly.type
_entity_poly.pdbx_seq_one_letter_code
_entity_poly.pdbx_strand_id
1 'polypeptide(L)' 'MKLERLGPARLRVTLHAFELATLTAAARWAAEGGDGELAPDARKQLVDVLDSYDSEVRRLNDSREPETLTSHDGS' A
#
# COMPACT_ATOMS: atom_id res chain seq x y z
N MET A 1 -0.03 0.82 8.68
CA MET A 1 -1.00 0.14 7.79
C MET A 1 -0.68 -1.36 7.72
N LYS A 2 -1.66 -2.21 7.40
CA LYS A 2 -1.46 -3.64 7.08
C LYS A 2 -2.20 -4.04 5.80
N LEU A 3 -1.56 -4.79 4.91
CA LEU A 3 -2.18 -5.36 3.71
C LEU A 3 -2.25 -6.89 3.79
N GLU A 4 -3.42 -7.44 3.45
CA GLU A 4 -3.65 -8.89 3.40
C GLU A 4 -4.24 -9.27 2.04
N ARG A 5 -3.66 -10.29 1.39
CA ARG A 5 -4.23 -10.85 0.18
C ARG A 5 -5.32 -11.86 0.54
N LEU A 6 -6.55 -11.61 0.07
CA LEU A 6 -7.69 -12.52 0.25
C LEU A 6 -7.97 -13.39 -0.99
N GLY A 7 -7.30 -13.10 -2.11
CA GLY A 7 -7.41 -13.82 -3.37
C GLY A 7 -6.61 -13.11 -4.48
N PRO A 8 -6.72 -13.57 -5.74
CA PRO A 8 -5.94 -13.01 -6.85
C PRO A 8 -6.13 -11.49 -7.03
N ALA A 9 -7.38 -11.02 -6.96
CA ALA A 9 -7.75 -9.62 -7.18
C ALA A 9 -8.34 -8.93 -5.94
N ARG A 10 -8.21 -9.54 -4.75
CA ARG A 10 -8.83 -9.03 -3.52
C ARG A 10 -7.77 -8.78 -2.46
N LEU A 11 -7.69 -7.54 -2.00
CA LEU A 11 -6.87 -7.12 -0.87
C LEU A 11 -7.78 -6.64 0.26
N ARG A 12 -7.39 -6.92 1.51
CA ARG A 12 -7.90 -6.24 2.70
C ARG A 12 -6.82 -5.28 3.17
N VAL A 13 -7.24 -4.06 3.49
CA VAL A 13 -6.39 -3.03 4.07
C VAL A 13 -6.90 -2.76 5.48
N THR A 14 -5.99 -2.79 6.46
CA THR A 14 -6.26 -2.33 7.82
C THR A 14 -5.44 -1.06 8.05
N LEU A 15 -6.13 0.01 8.42
CA LEU A 15 -5.58 1.34 8.61
C LEU A 15 -5.82 1.82 10.04
N HIS A 16 -4.89 2.62 10.56
CA HIS A 16 -5.22 3.50 11.67
C HIS A 16 -6.09 4.66 11.18
N ALA A 17 -6.89 5.25 12.07
CA ALA A 17 -7.78 6.36 11.74
C ALA A 17 -7.04 7.56 11.11
N PHE A 18 -5.81 7.84 11.57
CA PHE A 18 -5.00 8.93 11.01
C PHE A 18 -4.53 8.65 9.57
N GLU A 19 -4.21 7.39 9.24
CA GLU A 19 -3.78 7.00 7.89
C GLU A 19 -4.95 7.19 6.91
N LEU A 20 -6.15 6.75 7.32
CA LEU A 20 -7.37 6.96 6.54
C LEU A 20 -7.70 8.44 6.35
N ALA A 21 -7.59 9.25 7.40
CA ALA A 21 -7.80 10.69 7.32
C ALA A 21 -6.80 11.36 6.37
N THR A 22 -5.52 10.97 6.44
CA THR A 22 -4.45 11.48 5.57
C THR A 22 -4.72 11.15 4.10
N LEU A 23 -5.06 9.88 3.80
CA LEU A 23 -5.41 9.46 2.45
C LEU A 23 -6.65 10.19 1.92
N THR A 24 -7.65 10.40 2.76
CA THR A 24 -8.88 11.12 2.38
C THR A 24 -8.60 12.59 2.08
N ALA A 25 -7.77 13.25 2.89
CA ALA A 25 -7.36 14.63 2.64
C ALA A 25 -6.57 14.77 1.34
N ALA A 26 -5.61 13.86 1.10
CA ALA A 26 -4.83 13.84 -0.14
C ALA A 26 -5.71 13.57 -1.38
N ALA A 27 -6.65 12.63 -1.29
CA ALA A 27 -7.59 12.33 -2.36
C ALA A 27 -8.49 13.53 -2.67
N ARG A 28 -8.94 14.25 -1.64
CA ARG A 28 -9.74 15.46 -1.80
C ARG A 28 -8.95 16.57 -2.50
N TRP A 29 -7.74 16.83 -2.03
CA TRP A 29 -6.84 17.82 -2.64
C TRP A 29 -6.59 17.50 -4.13
N ALA A 30 -6.31 16.23 -4.46
CA ALA A 30 -6.12 15.80 -5.85
C ALA A 30 -7.40 15.95 -6.68
N ALA A 31 -8.57 15.63 -6.13
CA ALA A 31 -9.86 15.78 -6.80
C ALA A 31 -10.23 17.25 -7.05
N GLU A 32 -9.77 18.16 -6.19
CA GLU A 32 -9.92 19.61 -6.32
C GLU A 32 -8.89 20.24 -7.31
N GLY A 33 -8.13 19.40 -8.03
CA GLY A 33 -7.19 19.82 -9.07
C GLY A 33 -5.75 19.98 -8.59
N GLY A 34 -5.47 19.65 -7.32
CA GLY A 34 -4.15 19.81 -6.72
C GLY A 34 -3.70 21.26 -6.65
N ASP A 35 -4.65 22.19 -6.53
CA ASP A 35 -4.34 23.62 -6.48
C ASP A 35 -3.68 23.99 -5.14
N GLY A 36 -2.70 24.89 -5.20
CA GLY A 36 -1.86 25.27 -4.07
C GLY A 36 -0.89 24.19 -3.57
N GLU A 37 -0.20 24.49 -2.46
CA GLU A 37 0.71 23.56 -1.81
C GLU A 37 0.03 22.78 -0.69
N LEU A 38 0.28 21.47 -0.63
CA LEU A 38 -0.10 20.66 0.52
C LEU A 38 0.69 21.14 1.74
N ALA A 39 0.01 21.40 2.86
CA ALA A 39 0.67 21.85 4.09
C ALA A 39 1.85 20.91 4.46
N PRO A 40 3.02 21.42 4.87
CA PRO A 40 4.23 20.60 5.06
C PRO A 40 4.03 19.39 5.98
N ASP A 41 3.26 19.56 7.06
CA ASP A 41 2.94 18.48 7.99
C ASP A 41 2.02 17.42 7.36
N ALA A 42 1.03 17.85 6.57
CA ALA A 42 0.17 16.94 5.83
C ALA A 42 0.95 16.17 4.76
N ARG A 43 1.92 16.83 4.10
CA ARG A 43 2.82 16.20 3.14
C ARG A 43 3.69 15.15 3.83
N LYS A 44 4.26 15.48 4.99
CA LYS A 44 5.05 14.53 5.78
C LYS A 44 4.23 13.30 6.17
N GLN A 45 3.03 13.52 6.72
CA GLN A 45 2.13 12.42 7.09
C GLN A 45 1.76 11.55 5.88
N LEU A 46 1.52 12.17 4.71
CA LEU A 46 1.24 11.43 3.48
C LEU A 46 2.43 10.56 3.05
N VAL A 47 3.66 11.08 3.14
CA VAL A 47 4.88 10.30 2.87
C VAL A 47 4.97 9.09 3.79
N ASP A 48 4.77 9.27 5.10
CA ASP A 48 4.83 8.16 6.07
C ASP A 48 3.79 7.07 5.75
N VAL A 49 2.58 7.46 5.33
CA VAL A 49 1.53 6.51 4.93
C VAL A 49 1.90 5.76 3.65
N LEU A 50 2.48 6.45 2.66
CA LEU A 50 2.93 5.85 1.40
C LEU A 50 4.11 4.88 1.61
N ASP A 51 5.06 5.23 2.47
CA ASP A 51 6.18 4.35 2.83
C ASP A 51 5.68 3.07 3.52
N SER A 52 4.67 3.18 4.39
CA SER A 52 4.03 2.01 5.00
C SER A 52 3.30 1.16 3.96
N TYR A 53 2.62 1.77 2.98
CA TYR A 53 1.98 1.05 1.88
C TYR A 53 2.99 0.29 1.04
N ASP A 54 4.06 0.95 0.61
CA ASP A 54 5.11 0.37 -0.24
C ASP A 54 5.79 -0.82 0.46
N SER A 55 6.05 -0.69 1.76
CA SER A 55 6.63 -1.76 2.57
C SER A 55 5.72 -2.98 2.63
N GLU A 56 4.41 -2.77 2.82
CA GLU A 56 3.42 -3.85 2.86
C GLU A 56 3.20 -4.50 1.48
N VAL A 57 3.28 -3.73 0.40
CA VAL A 57 3.22 -4.27 -0.98
C VAL A 57 4.43 -5.15 -1.27
N ARG A 58 5.64 -4.71 -0.92
CA ARG A 58 6.86 -5.52 -1.05
C ARG A 58 6.73 -6.82 -0.28
N ARG A 59 6.34 -6.75 1.00
CA ARG A 59 6.10 -7.93 1.85
C ARG A 59 5.10 -8.91 1.23
N LEU A 60 4.00 -8.41 0.66
CA LEU A 60 2.99 -9.25 0.00
C LEU A 60 3.50 -9.90 -1.29
N ASN A 61 4.40 -9.26 -2.02
CA ASN A 61 5.00 -9.81 -3.23
C ASN A 61 6.09 -10.85 -2.90
N ASP A 62 6.93 -10.59 -1.91
CA ASP A 62 7.94 -11.53 -1.43
C ASP A 62 7.30 -12.82 -0.89
N SER A 63 6.11 -12.71 -0.29
CA SER A 63 5.34 -13.87 0.19
C SER A 63 4.74 -14.73 -0.94
N ARG A 64 4.89 -14.33 -2.22
CA ARG A 64 4.35 -15.04 -3.39
C ARG A 64 5.35 -16.04 -4.00
N GLU A 65 6.65 -15.95 -3.69
CA GLU A 65 7.67 -16.93 -4.10
C GLU A 65 8.00 -17.84 -2.90
N PRO A 66 7.92 -19.19 -3.00
CA PRO A 66 8.45 -20.00 -4.11
C PRO A 66 7.50 -21.13 -4.59
N GLU A 67 7.13 -21.13 -5.87
CA GLU A 67 6.50 -22.29 -6.52
C GLU A 67 7.09 -22.52 -7.92
N THR A 68 8.42 -22.57 -8.03
CA THR A 68 9.11 -23.15 -9.20
C THR A 68 10.55 -23.50 -8.81
N LEU A 69 10.74 -24.65 -8.16
CA LEU A 69 11.92 -25.52 -8.34
C LEU A 69 11.72 -26.87 -7.62
N THR A 70 10.77 -27.67 -8.08
CA THR A 70 10.95 -29.13 -8.02
C THR A 70 10.97 -29.63 -9.43
N SER A 71 12.21 -29.76 -9.90
CA SER A 71 12.60 -30.48 -11.10
C SER A 71 11.78 -31.76 -11.22
N HIS A 72 11.19 -31.90 -12.40
CA HIS A 72 10.78 -33.16 -12.96
C HIS A 72 12.06 -34.00 -13.12
N ASP A 73 12.44 -34.72 -12.05
CA ASP A 73 13.48 -35.73 -12.09
C ASP A 73 12.82 -37.12 -12.14
N GLY A 74 13.40 -37.97 -12.96
CA GLY A 74 12.71 -38.97 -13.76
C GLY A 74 12.12 -40.18 -13.03
N SER A 75 11.28 -40.90 -13.77
CA SER A 75 11.23 -42.37 -13.88
C SER A 75 10.35 -42.77 -15.05
#